data_AF-A0A6B1HDT1-F1
#
_entry.id   AF-A0A6B1HDT1-F1
#
_cell.length_a   1.000
_cell.length_b   1.000
_cell.length_c   1.000
_cell.angle_alpha   90.00
_cell.angle_beta   90.00
_cell.angle_gamma   90.00
#
_symmetry.space_group_name_H-M   'P 1'
#
loop_
_entity.id
_entity.type
_entity.pdbx_description
1 polymer ?
#
loop_
_entity_poly.entity_id
_entity_poly.type
_entity_poly.pdbx_seq_one_letter_code
_entity_poly.pdbx_strand_id
1 'polypeptide(L)'
;MAWVNRNRGVTLPEMGLYVGLLAIVGLFVVGQWGNIQSGVRTEQAYAEIVRVKTAAEAYRSAPAQAGSYASISVEELADSGYNVEPFTDGDDENVYGLDVEVASSSDVDATITYQFDVEADCEQLVDRMTAAVGVKSTPACSGSGPYTLTFVIE
;
A
#
# COMPACT_ATOMS: atom_id res chain seq x y z
N MET A 1 -32.87 -25.44 43.62
CA MET A 1 -33.93 -24.78 42.82
C MET A 1 -33.23 -24.12 41.64
N ALA A 2 -33.26 -24.77 40.45
CA ALA A 2 -34.16 -24.46 39.33
C ALA A 2 -33.92 -23.02 38.79
N TRP A 3 -33.12 -22.85 37.74
CA TRP A 3 -33.37 -23.00 36.29
C TRP A 3 -33.79 -21.67 35.62
N VAL A 4 -33.07 -21.24 34.57
CA VAL A 4 -33.54 -20.98 33.18
C VAL A 4 -32.55 -20.09 32.39
N ASN A 5 -32.18 -20.58 31.21
CA ASN A 5 -31.45 -19.95 30.08
C ASN A 5 -32.21 -18.80 29.38
N ARG A 6 -31.48 -17.84 28.80
CA ARG A 6 -31.62 -17.42 27.37
C ARG A 6 -30.51 -16.45 26.92
N ASN A 7 -29.91 -16.76 25.77
CA ASN A 7 -29.04 -15.90 24.97
C ASN A 7 -29.63 -14.51 24.66
N ARG A 8 -28.77 -13.47 24.64
CA ARG A 8 -28.48 -12.54 23.53
C ARG A 8 -28.01 -11.17 24.04
N GLY A 9 -26.89 -10.69 23.48
CA GLY A 9 -26.55 -9.26 23.44
C GLY A 9 -25.08 -8.93 23.70
N VAL A 10 -24.25 -8.93 22.65
CA VAL A 10 -22.99 -8.15 22.63
C VAL A 10 -23.38 -6.65 22.64
N THR A 11 -22.62 -5.78 23.33
CA THR A 11 -22.17 -4.44 22.83
C THR A 11 -21.65 -3.48 23.94
N LEU A 12 -20.58 -2.72 23.59
CA LEU A 12 -20.41 -1.26 23.79
C LEU A 12 -19.44 -0.58 24.81
N PRO A 13 -18.71 -1.18 25.78
CA PRO A 13 -17.79 -0.37 26.60
C PRO A 13 -16.38 -0.18 26.02
N GLU A 14 -15.96 -0.96 25.02
CA GLU A 14 -14.56 -0.97 24.56
C GLU A 14 -14.22 0.04 23.44
N MET A 15 -15.20 0.82 22.94
CA MET A 15 -14.97 1.85 21.90
C MET A 15 -14.84 3.29 22.42
N GLY A 16 -14.68 3.49 23.73
CA GLY A 16 -14.75 4.81 24.36
C GLY A 16 -13.45 5.61 24.47
N LEU A 17 -12.30 5.12 23.99
CA LEU A 17 -10.99 5.72 24.30
C LEU A 17 -10.30 6.48 23.14
N TYR A 18 -10.93 6.59 21.95
CA TYR A 18 -10.27 7.20 20.78
C TYR A 18 -10.89 8.50 20.25
N VAL A 19 -11.96 9.03 20.86
CA VAL A 19 -12.68 10.22 20.33
C VAL A 19 -12.26 11.54 21.01
N GLY A 20 -11.30 11.52 21.93
CA GLY A 20 -10.96 12.64 22.82
C GLY A 20 -9.92 13.67 22.31
N LEU A 21 -9.43 13.57 21.07
CA LEU A 21 -8.24 14.35 20.62
C LEU A 21 -8.53 15.29 19.43
N LEU A 22 -9.78 15.76 19.28
CA LEU A 22 -10.21 16.55 18.11
C LEU A 22 -10.83 17.92 18.40
N ALA A 23 -10.62 18.51 19.58
CA ALA A 23 -11.14 19.84 19.84
C ALA A 23 -10.13 20.75 20.54
N ILE A 24 -9.76 21.83 19.84
CA ILE A 24 -9.09 23.05 20.32
C ILE A 24 -7.54 23.04 20.26
N VAL A 25 -6.98 23.42 19.10
CA VAL A 25 -6.07 24.60 18.91
C VAL A 25 -6.10 24.98 17.42
N GLY A 26 -7.05 25.83 17.04
CA GLY A 26 -7.43 26.08 15.64
C GLY A 26 -6.94 27.38 14.99
N LEU A 27 -5.77 27.95 15.30
CA LEU A 27 -5.39 29.25 14.69
C LEU A 27 -3.95 29.40 14.16
N PHE A 28 -3.12 28.35 14.16
CA PHE A 28 -1.78 28.38 13.52
C PHE A 28 -1.47 27.19 12.59
N VAL A 29 -2.45 26.29 12.36
CA VAL A 29 -2.14 24.91 11.93
C VAL A 29 -2.44 24.63 10.45
N VAL A 30 -2.98 25.58 9.68
CA VAL A 30 -3.44 25.29 8.30
C VAL A 30 -2.31 24.83 7.37
N GLY A 31 -1.08 25.35 7.55
CA GLY A 31 0.10 24.85 6.83
C GLY A 31 0.66 23.53 7.36
N GLN A 32 0.40 23.19 8.62
CA GLN A 32 0.96 22.00 9.27
C GLN A 32 0.07 20.76 9.06
N TRP A 33 -1.26 20.91 8.93
CA TRP A 33 -2.18 19.81 8.62
C TRP A 33 -1.97 19.23 7.22
N GLY A 34 -1.72 20.07 6.21
CA GLY A 34 -1.43 19.60 4.84
C GLY A 34 -0.17 18.74 4.80
N ASN A 35 0.88 19.15 5.52
CA ASN A 35 2.14 18.41 5.65
C ASN A 35 1.98 17.12 6.49
N ILE A 36 1.12 17.12 7.53
CA ILE A 36 0.83 15.91 8.31
C ILE A 36 0.02 14.90 7.48
N GLN A 37 -0.97 15.35 6.69
CA GLN A 37 -1.75 14.46 5.83
C GLN A 37 -0.94 13.90 4.65
N SER A 38 -0.07 14.70 4.03
CA SER A 38 0.88 14.19 3.02
C SER A 38 1.83 13.17 3.66
N GLY A 39 2.44 13.47 4.81
CA GLY A 39 3.30 12.51 5.50
C GLY A 39 2.61 11.18 5.86
N VAL A 40 1.35 11.20 6.30
CA VAL A 40 0.57 9.98 6.58
C VAL A 40 0.30 9.20 5.29
N ARG A 41 -0.09 9.86 4.20
CA ARG A 41 -0.33 9.21 2.90
C ARG A 41 0.95 8.62 2.32
N THR A 42 2.09 9.29 2.45
CA THR A 42 3.37 8.77 1.98
C THR A 42 3.83 7.54 2.77
N GLU A 43 3.60 7.48 4.08
CA GLU A 43 3.85 6.26 4.87
C GLU A 43 2.91 5.10 4.49
N GLN A 44 1.64 5.40 4.21
CA GLN A 44 0.67 4.41 3.72
C GLN A 44 1.08 3.89 2.34
N ALA A 45 1.46 4.78 1.42
CA ALA A 45 1.93 4.43 0.10
C ALA A 45 3.19 3.57 0.14
N TYR A 46 4.14 3.90 1.01
CA TYR A 46 5.31 3.06 1.26
C TYR A 46 4.90 1.66 1.74
N ALA A 47 3.96 1.56 2.68
CA ALA A 47 3.48 0.28 3.18
C ALA A 47 2.79 -0.56 2.08
N GLU A 48 2.01 0.07 1.20
CA GLU A 48 1.38 -0.58 0.04
C GLU A 48 2.43 -1.09 -0.95
N ILE A 49 3.40 -0.25 -1.33
CA ILE A 49 4.49 -0.64 -2.23
C ILE A 49 5.27 -1.83 -1.66
N VAL A 50 5.58 -1.81 -0.36
CA VAL A 50 6.26 -2.93 0.30
C VAL A 50 5.41 -4.19 0.31
N ARG A 51 4.09 -4.10 0.53
CA ARG A 51 3.19 -5.26 0.45
C ARG A 51 3.17 -5.86 -0.95
N VAL A 52 3.01 -5.03 -1.98
CA VAL A 52 3.00 -5.47 -3.38
C VAL A 52 4.32 -6.13 -3.75
N LYS A 53 5.44 -5.52 -3.36
CA LYS A 53 6.76 -6.11 -3.53
C LYS A 53 6.88 -7.47 -2.83
N THR A 54 6.49 -7.57 -1.56
CA THR A 54 6.57 -8.83 -0.81
C THR A 54 5.64 -9.90 -1.38
N ALA A 55 4.46 -9.52 -1.85
CA ALA A 55 3.52 -10.41 -2.52
C ALA A 55 4.11 -10.95 -3.83
N ALA A 56 4.73 -10.10 -4.64
CA ALA A 56 5.43 -10.50 -5.84
C ALA A 56 6.58 -11.48 -5.52
N GLU A 57 7.44 -11.15 -4.55
CA GLU A 57 8.53 -12.04 -4.12
C GLU A 57 8.00 -13.41 -3.63
N ALA A 58 6.86 -13.42 -2.93
CA ALA A 58 6.18 -14.63 -2.50
C ALA A 58 5.61 -15.44 -3.68
N TYR A 59 5.00 -14.77 -4.66
CA TYR A 59 4.51 -15.37 -5.91
C TYR A 59 5.65 -16.08 -6.65
N ARG A 60 6.77 -15.40 -6.86
CA ARG A 60 7.96 -15.98 -7.50
C ARG A 60 8.51 -17.18 -6.75
N SER A 61 8.48 -17.11 -5.42
CA SER A 61 8.97 -18.17 -4.53
C SER A 61 8.02 -19.38 -4.44
N ALA A 62 6.81 -19.29 -5.00
CA ALA A 62 5.85 -20.36 -4.98
C ALA A 62 6.31 -21.54 -5.87
N PRO A 63 6.08 -22.80 -5.45
CA PRO A 63 6.48 -23.97 -6.22
C PRO A 63 5.92 -24.00 -7.64
N ALA A 64 4.72 -23.43 -7.86
CA ALA A 64 4.07 -23.38 -9.16
C ALA A 64 4.76 -22.45 -10.16
N GLN A 65 5.44 -21.41 -9.66
CA GLN A 65 6.08 -20.38 -10.50
C GLN A 65 7.56 -20.64 -10.73
N ALA A 66 8.17 -21.55 -9.95
CA ALA A 66 9.54 -22.02 -10.14
C ALA A 66 10.59 -20.90 -10.30
N GLY A 67 10.43 -19.80 -9.55
CA GLY A 67 11.33 -18.64 -9.64
C GLY A 67 10.98 -17.65 -10.75
N SER A 68 9.79 -17.74 -11.34
CA SER A 68 9.32 -16.86 -12.41
C SER A 68 8.28 -15.83 -11.98
N TYR A 69 8.29 -14.66 -12.63
CA TYR A 69 7.21 -13.67 -12.59
C TYR A 69 6.26 -13.77 -13.78
N ALA A 70 6.30 -14.84 -14.57
CA ALA A 70 5.44 -14.96 -15.75
C ALA A 70 3.96 -14.72 -15.38
N SER A 71 3.33 -13.82 -16.14
CA SER A 71 1.92 -13.41 -15.97
C SER A 71 1.57 -12.77 -14.62
N ILE A 72 2.55 -12.33 -13.84
CA ILE A 72 2.26 -11.58 -12.61
C ILE A 72 1.46 -10.30 -12.95
N SER A 73 0.40 -10.07 -12.19
CA SER A 73 -0.36 -8.83 -12.13
C SER A 73 -0.86 -8.62 -10.70
N VAL A 74 -1.38 -7.44 -10.38
CA VAL A 74 -1.94 -7.19 -9.04
C VAL A 74 -3.16 -8.07 -8.80
N GLU A 75 -4.00 -8.23 -9.82
CA GLU A 75 -5.17 -9.10 -9.81
C GLU A 75 -4.79 -10.57 -9.62
N GLU A 76 -3.77 -11.08 -10.32
CA GLU A 76 -3.27 -12.44 -10.11
C GLU A 76 -2.73 -12.64 -8.69
N LEU A 77 -2.04 -11.64 -8.11
CA LEU A 77 -1.59 -11.69 -6.72
C LEU A 77 -2.77 -11.71 -5.74
N ALA A 78 -3.84 -10.95 -6.01
CA ALA A 78 -5.05 -10.94 -5.21
C ALA A 78 -5.80 -12.28 -5.30
N ASP A 79 -6.05 -12.78 -6.51
CA ASP A 79 -6.75 -14.04 -6.80
C ASP A 79 -6.00 -15.25 -6.22
N SER A 80 -4.67 -15.23 -6.26
CA SER A 80 -3.82 -16.25 -5.66
C SER A 80 -3.63 -16.09 -4.14
N GLY A 81 -4.21 -15.06 -3.52
CA GLY A 81 -4.24 -14.88 -2.07
C GLY A 81 -2.97 -14.30 -1.43
N TYR A 82 -2.12 -13.61 -2.19
CA TYR A 82 -0.85 -13.03 -1.71
C TYR A 82 -0.99 -11.73 -0.91
N ASN A 83 -2.20 -11.36 -0.46
CA ASN A 83 -2.47 -10.22 0.42
C ASN A 83 -1.85 -8.89 -0.06
N VAL A 84 -2.16 -8.53 -1.31
CA VAL A 84 -1.86 -7.20 -1.89
C VAL A 84 -2.88 -6.14 -1.48
N GLU A 85 -4.05 -6.56 -1.00
CA GLU A 85 -5.13 -5.72 -0.50
C GLU A 85 -4.86 -5.12 0.91
N PRO A 86 -5.62 -4.09 1.34
CA PRO A 86 -6.69 -3.39 0.61
C PRO A 86 -6.15 -2.16 -0.11
N PHE A 87 -6.24 -2.19 -1.43
CA PHE A 87 -6.25 -1.00 -2.27
C PHE A 87 -7.53 -0.23 -1.94
N THR A 88 -7.42 1.07 -1.72
CA THR A 88 -8.27 1.81 -0.79
C THR A 88 -9.66 2.20 -1.31
N ASP A 89 -9.97 2.09 -2.62
CA ASP A 89 -11.27 2.52 -3.16
C ASP A 89 -11.84 1.68 -4.34
N GLY A 90 -11.10 0.68 -4.84
CA GLY A 90 -11.48 -0.16 -5.98
C GLY A 90 -10.43 -1.24 -6.29
N ASP A 91 -10.68 -2.05 -7.31
CA ASP A 91 -9.69 -3.00 -7.83
C ASP A 91 -8.43 -2.20 -8.27
N ASP A 92 -7.25 -2.55 -7.73
CA ASP A 92 -5.93 -1.96 -8.06
C ASP A 92 -5.70 -0.46 -7.72
N GLU A 93 -6.52 0.15 -6.87
CA GLU A 93 -6.40 1.58 -6.48
C GLU A 93 -5.60 1.83 -5.18
N ASN A 94 -4.54 2.61 -5.24
CA ASN A 94 -3.74 2.96 -4.06
C ASN A 94 -4.38 4.02 -3.13
N VAL A 95 -3.67 4.39 -2.06
CA VAL A 95 -4.05 5.43 -1.08
C VAL A 95 -4.40 6.82 -1.69
N TYR A 96 -4.03 7.07 -2.94
CA TYR A 96 -4.37 8.27 -3.69
C TYR A 96 -5.58 8.09 -4.62
N GLY A 97 -6.19 6.91 -4.65
CA GLY A 97 -7.24 6.53 -5.61
C GLY A 97 -6.70 6.39 -7.04
N LEU A 98 -5.43 6.00 -7.19
CA LEU A 98 -4.73 5.88 -8.48
C LEU A 98 -4.15 4.48 -8.66
N ASP A 99 -3.78 4.14 -9.90
CA ASP A 99 -3.41 2.76 -10.22
C ASP A 99 -2.11 2.29 -9.54
N VAL A 100 -2.10 1.01 -9.18
CA VAL A 100 -0.92 0.20 -8.87
C VAL A 100 -0.81 -0.92 -9.89
N GLU A 101 0.37 -1.08 -10.48
CA GLU A 101 0.61 -2.16 -11.43
C GLU A 101 1.85 -2.97 -11.03
N VAL A 102 1.79 -4.26 -11.32
CA VAL A 102 2.94 -5.16 -11.34
C VAL A 102 2.94 -5.88 -12.67
N ALA A 103 4.07 -5.88 -13.37
CA ALA A 103 4.19 -6.58 -14.64
C ALA A 103 5.55 -7.26 -14.74
N SER A 104 5.58 -8.45 -15.34
CA SER A 104 6.85 -9.10 -15.69
C SER A 104 7.62 -8.27 -16.71
N SER A 105 8.87 -7.94 -16.39
CA SER A 105 9.82 -7.34 -17.35
C SER A 105 10.79 -8.38 -17.92
N SER A 106 10.98 -9.49 -17.21
CA SER A 106 11.58 -10.72 -17.71
C SER A 106 11.06 -11.92 -16.93
N ASP A 107 11.51 -13.14 -17.26
CA ASP A 107 11.14 -14.33 -16.50
C ASP A 107 11.44 -14.21 -15.01
N VAL A 108 12.51 -13.50 -14.64
CA VAL A 108 13.01 -13.40 -13.25
C VAL A 108 12.90 -12.00 -12.65
N ASP A 109 12.45 -11.02 -13.43
CA ASP A 109 12.30 -9.63 -12.99
C ASP A 109 10.87 -9.13 -13.19
N ALA A 110 10.37 -8.32 -12.25
CA ALA A 110 9.09 -7.64 -12.35
C ALA A 110 9.25 -6.14 -12.15
N THR A 111 8.46 -5.35 -12.86
CA THR A 111 8.36 -3.90 -12.70
C THR A 111 7.15 -3.58 -11.84
N ILE A 112 7.34 -2.76 -10.81
CA ILE A 112 6.27 -2.17 -10.02
C ILE A 112 6.10 -0.72 -10.46
N THR A 113 4.84 -0.36 -10.73
CA THR A 113 4.42 1.00 -11.08
C THR A 113 3.42 1.46 -10.03
N TYR A 114 3.64 2.63 -9.44
CA TYR A 114 2.74 3.18 -8.43
C TYR A 114 2.51 4.67 -8.69
N GLN A 115 1.25 5.09 -8.76
CA GLN A 115 0.88 6.46 -9.08
C GLN A 115 0.68 7.37 -7.86
N PHE A 116 0.93 8.67 -8.01
CA PHE A 116 0.81 9.69 -6.98
C PHE A 116 0.10 10.93 -7.53
N ASP A 117 -0.68 11.60 -6.69
CA ASP A 117 -1.27 12.91 -7.01
C ASP A 117 -0.23 14.06 -6.86
N VAL A 118 0.80 13.84 -6.04
CA VAL A 118 1.80 14.84 -5.63
C VAL A 118 3.23 14.38 -5.94
N GLU A 119 3.99 15.21 -6.67
CA GLU A 119 5.40 14.94 -7.06
C GLU A 119 6.31 14.67 -5.86
N ALA A 120 6.18 15.50 -4.83
CA ALA A 120 7.04 15.44 -3.65
C ALA A 120 6.90 14.11 -2.89
N ASP A 121 5.69 13.52 -2.86
CA ASP A 121 5.45 12.23 -2.21
C ASP A 121 6.13 11.10 -3.01
N CYS A 122 6.07 11.17 -4.34
CA CYS A 122 6.76 10.26 -5.25
C CYS A 122 8.29 10.35 -5.11
N GLU A 123 8.86 11.57 -5.12
CA GLU A 123 10.30 11.80 -4.92
C GLU A 123 10.78 11.32 -3.54
N GLN A 124 10.01 11.54 -2.48
CA GLN A 124 10.36 11.07 -1.14
C GLN A 124 10.48 9.54 -1.06
N LEU A 125 9.70 8.82 -1.85
CA LEU A 125 9.75 7.35 -1.89
C LEU A 125 10.84 6.79 -2.80
N VAL A 126 11.34 7.56 -3.78
CA VAL A 126 12.51 7.16 -4.58
C VAL A 126 13.70 6.85 -3.66
N ASP A 127 14.03 7.74 -2.74
CA ASP A 127 15.17 7.57 -1.83
C ASP A 127 14.98 6.35 -0.91
N ARG A 128 13.76 6.16 -0.40
CA ARG A 128 13.44 5.03 0.49
C ARG A 128 13.54 3.70 -0.24
N MET A 129 12.99 3.62 -1.46
CA MET A 129 12.97 2.39 -2.25
C MET A 129 14.35 2.06 -2.82
N THR A 130 15.21 3.07 -3.07
CA THR A 130 16.60 2.84 -3.50
C THR A 130 17.39 2.04 -2.47
N ALA A 131 17.09 2.21 -1.18
CA ALA A 131 17.73 1.48 -0.09
C ALA A 131 17.06 0.12 0.23
N ALA A 132 15.94 -0.21 -0.42
CA ALA A 132 15.18 -1.41 -0.10
C ALA A 132 15.82 -2.66 -0.71
N VAL A 133 15.91 -3.73 0.10
CA VAL A 133 16.39 -5.05 -0.35
C VAL A 133 15.43 -5.60 -1.42
N GLY A 134 15.98 -6.21 -2.49
CA GLY A 134 15.19 -6.81 -3.57
C GLY A 134 14.83 -5.84 -4.70
N VAL A 135 15.18 -4.55 -4.58
CA VAL A 135 15.06 -3.57 -5.67
C VAL A 135 16.34 -3.59 -6.51
N LYS A 136 16.19 -3.82 -7.82
CA LYS A 136 17.29 -4.03 -8.77
C LYS A 136 17.61 -2.79 -9.60
N SER A 137 16.59 -2.00 -9.93
CA SER A 137 16.79 -0.72 -10.64
C SER A 137 16.73 0.45 -9.67
N THR A 138 17.39 1.55 -10.00
CA THR A 138 17.14 2.82 -9.31
C THR A 138 15.67 3.21 -9.52
N PRO A 139 14.87 3.36 -8.46
CA PRO A 139 13.52 3.88 -8.59
C PRO A 139 13.54 5.27 -9.21
N ALA A 140 12.54 5.54 -10.05
CA ALA A 140 12.43 6.83 -10.72
C ALA A 140 11.01 7.35 -10.57
N CYS A 141 10.89 8.63 -10.21
CA CYS A 141 9.65 9.37 -10.33
C CYS A 141 9.58 10.03 -11.71
N SER A 142 8.44 9.95 -12.38
CA SER A 142 8.23 10.56 -13.69
C SER A 142 6.78 11.02 -13.88
N GLY A 143 6.51 11.69 -15.00
CA GLY A 143 5.18 12.21 -15.32
C GLY A 143 5.03 13.70 -15.03
N SER A 144 3.89 14.25 -15.44
CA SER A 144 3.48 15.63 -15.16
C SER A 144 2.10 15.68 -14.49
N GLY A 145 1.74 14.62 -13.76
CA GLY A 145 0.44 14.42 -13.11
C GLY A 145 -0.49 13.48 -13.92
N PRO A 146 -0.94 12.34 -13.34
CA PRO A 146 -0.41 11.74 -12.10
C PRO A 146 1.09 11.44 -12.23
N TYR A 147 1.80 11.45 -11.10
CA TYR A 147 3.22 11.13 -11.04
C TYR A 147 3.39 9.62 -10.83
N THR A 148 4.43 9.05 -11.40
CA THR A 148 4.62 7.59 -11.40
C THR A 148 5.98 7.23 -10.86
N LEU A 149 5.99 6.45 -9.78
CA LEU A 149 7.18 5.75 -9.31
C LEU A 149 7.29 4.41 -10.05
N THR A 150 8.44 4.17 -10.67
CA THR A 150 8.72 2.89 -11.35
C THR A 150 10.04 2.31 -10.88
N PHE A 151 10.06 1.01 -10.57
CA PHE A 151 11.27 0.27 -10.26
C PHE A 151 11.13 -1.22 -10.56
N VAL A 152 12.26 -1.90 -10.70
CA VAL A 152 12.37 -3.33 -10.98
C VAL A 152 12.78 -4.09 -9.72
N ILE A 153 12.15 -5.24 -9.49
CA ILE A 153 12.49 -6.22 -8.47
C ILE A 153 12.95 -7.53 -9.10
N GLU A 154 13.75 -8.29 -8.35
CA GLU A 154 14.18 -9.66 -8.69
C GLU A 154 13.54 -10.66 -7.73
#